data_AF-A0A970HGA2-F1
#
_entry.id   AF-A0A970HGA2-F1
#
_cell.length_a   1.000
_cell.length_b   1.000
_cell.length_c   1.000
_cell.angle_alpha   90.00
_cell.angle_beta   90.00
_cell.angle_gamma   90.00
#
_symmetry.space_group_name_H-M   'P 1'
#
loop_
_entity.id
_entity.type
_entity.pdbx_description
1 polymer ?
#
loop_
_entity_poly.entity_id
_entity_poly.type
_entity_poly.pdbx_seq_one_letter_code
_entity_poly.pdbx_strand_id
1 'polypeptide(L)' 'MGEQYSYGGQAVIEGVMMRGRLGMAIAVRTPKKEISLHEERLQSLGSRYPILKRPIIRGT' A
#
# COMPACT_ATOMS: atom_id res chain seq x y z
N MET A 1 23.31 8.39 1.84
CA MET A 1 22.07 9.05 1.38
C MET A 1 20.92 8.11 1.68
N GLY A 2 20.00 8.48 2.59
CA GLY A 2 18.83 7.63 2.87
C GLY A 2 17.97 7.48 1.62
N GLU A 3 17.46 6.26 1.36
CA GLU A 3 16.52 6.04 0.27
C GLU A 3 15.29 6.93 0.45
N GLN A 4 14.99 7.80 -0.51
CA GLN A 4 13.73 8.55 -0.53
C GLN A 4 12.61 7.60 -0.93
N TYR A 5 11.71 7.32 0.02
CA TYR A 5 10.54 6.50 -0.23
C TYR A 5 9.36 7.37 -0.64
N SER A 6 8.75 7.04 -1.78
CA SER A 6 7.48 7.63 -2.19
C SER A 6 6.34 6.94 -1.43
N TYR A 7 5.48 7.75 -0.83
CA TYR A 7 4.21 7.33 -0.26
C TYR A 7 3.11 7.94 -1.09
N GLY A 8 2.09 7.14 -1.39
CA GLY A 8 0.96 7.57 -2.20
C GLY A 8 -0.25 6.74 -1.87
N GLY A 9 -1.37 7.02 -2.53
CA GLY A 9 -2.61 6.34 -2.18
C GLY A 9 -3.71 6.64 -3.17
N GLN A 10 -4.86 6.03 -2.92
CA GLN A 10 -6.06 6.25 -3.70
C GLN A 10 -7.11 6.95 -2.83
N ALA A 11 -7.96 7.76 -3.46
CA ALA A 11 -9.13 8.30 -2.79
C ALA A 11 -10.17 7.19 -2.60
N VAL A 12 -10.80 7.17 -1.42
CA VAL A 12 -11.88 6.23 -1.08
C VAL A 12 -13.15 7.06 -0.85
N ILE A 13 -14.33 6.48 -1.07
CA ILE A 13 -15.61 7.22 -1.10
C ILE A 13 -15.79 8.14 0.12
N GLU A 14 -15.61 7.60 1.33
CA GLU A 14 -15.76 8.34 2.60
C GLU A 14 -14.46 8.34 3.41
N GLY A 15 -13.32 8.33 2.73
CA GLY A 15 -12.05 8.09 3.39
C GLY A 15 -10.81 8.32 2.55
N VAL A 16 -9.67 7.93 3.12
CA VAL A 16 -8.36 8.02 2.48
C VAL A 16 -7.65 6.68 2.58
N MET A 17 -6.94 6.31 1.52
CA MET A 17 -6.01 5.19 1.54
C MET A 17 -4.60 5.74 1.34
N MET A 18 -3.66 5.25 2.14
CA MET A 18 -2.22 5.51 2.02
C MET A 18 -1.49 4.19 1.90
N ARG A 19 -0.52 4.11 1.00
CA ARG A 19 0.31 2.95 0.71
C ARG A 19 1.77 3.36 0.65
N GLY A 20 2.57 2.72 1.49
CA GLY A 20 4.02 2.79 1.46
C GLY A 20 4.64 1.50 0.90
N ARG A 21 5.96 1.40 1.01
CA ARG A 21 6.73 0.24 0.54
C ARG A 21 6.40 -1.05 1.30
N LEU A 22 6.11 -0.94 2.60
CA LEU A 22 5.97 -2.09 3.51
C LEU A 22 4.56 -2.28 4.08
N GLY A 23 3.64 -1.36 3.79
CA GLY A 23 2.32 -1.39 4.38
C GLY A 23 1.36 -0.43 3.71
N MET A 24 0.08 -0.63 3.99
CA MET A 24 -0.99 0.27 3.62
C MET A 24 -1.97 0.46 4.78
N ALA A 25 -2.61 1.62 4.80
CA ALA A 25 -3.64 1.98 5.75
C ALA A 25 -4.82 2.60 5.01
N ILE A 26 -6.04 2.28 5.45
CA ILE A 26 -7.29 2.84 4.96
C ILE A 26 -8.05 3.38 6.16
N ALA A 27 -8.42 4.66 6.11
CA ALA A 27 -9.29 5.28 7.10
C ALA A 27 -10.60 5.68 6.43
N VAL A 28 -11.72 5.17 6.93
CA VAL A 28 -13.07 5.52 6.43
C VAL A 28 -13.95 6.02 7.57
N ARG A 29 -14.84 6.96 7.25
CA ARG A 29 -15.91 7.35 8.17
C ARG A 29 -17.01 6.28 8.13
N THR A 30 -17.48 5.85 9.29
CA THR A 30 -18.63 4.95 9.40
C THR A 30 -19.93 5.75 9.44
N PRO A 31 -21.11 5.13 9.19
CA PRO A 31 -22.41 5.80 9.36
C PRO A 31 -22.65 6.35 10.78
N LYS A 32 -21.94 5.80 11.78
CA LYS A 32 -21.96 6.28 13.17
C LYS A 32 -21.07 7.52 13.41
N LYS A 33 -20.49 8.09 12.35
CA LYS A 33 -19.54 9.22 12.35
C LYS A 33 -18.19 8.92 13.01
N GLU A 34 -17.90 7.65 13.29
CA GLU A 34 -16.60 7.20 13.80
C GLU A 34 -15.62 6.96 12.64
N ILE A 35 -14.32 6.86 12.94
CA ILE A 35 -13.31 6.48 11.96
C ILE A 35 -12.97 5.00 12.16
N SER A 36 -13.14 4.21 11.10
CA SER A 36 -12.65 2.84 11.04
C SER A 36 -11.31 2.83 10.31
N LEU A 37 -10.30 2.22 10.94
CA LEU A 37 -8.96 2.07 10.40
C LEU A 37 -8.70 0.61 10.04
N HIS A 38 -8.17 0.39 8.84
CA HIS A 38 -7.69 -0.90 8.39
C HIS A 38 -6.23 -0.77 7.97
N GLU A 39 -5.35 -1.56 8.59
CA GLU A 39 -3.91 -1.57 8.30
C GLU A 39 -3.46 -2.95 7.87
N GLU A 40 -2.64 -3.01 6.82
CA GLU A 40 -2.09 -4.25 6.31
C GLU A 40 -0.59 -4.10 6.00
N ARG A 41 0.21 -5.10 6.39
CA ARG A 41 1.61 -5.19 5.98
C ARG A 41 1.69 -5.76 4.56
N LEU A 42 2.34 -5.01 3.68
CA LEU A 42 2.56 -5.42 2.30
C LEU A 42 3.82 -6.27 2.20
N GLN A 43 3.64 -7.57 2.01
CA GLN A 43 4.72 -8.45 1.60
C GLN A 43 4.81 -8.47 0.08
N SER A 44 5.76 -7.74 -0.49
CA SER A 44 5.99 -7.79 -1.94
C SER A 44 6.48 -9.19 -2.33
N LEU A 45 5.73 -9.90 -3.19
CA LEU A 45 6.17 -11.20 -3.73
C LEU A 45 7.52 -11.10 -4.43
N GLY A 46 7.82 -9.97 -5.09
CA GLY A 46 9.13 -9.71 -5.67
C GLY A 46 10.25 -9.56 -4.64
N SER A 47 9.94 -9.11 -3.42
CA SER A 47 10.91 -9.09 -2.32
C SER A 47 11.19 -10.50 -1.78
N ARG A 48 10.19 -11.37 -1.75
CA ARG A 48 10.32 -12.78 -1.31
C ARG A 48 10.97 -13.66 -2.37
N TYR A 49 10.68 -13.42 -3.65
CA TYR A 49 11.19 -14.18 -4.79
C TYR A 49 11.84 -13.24 -5.81
N PRO A 50 13.19 -13.11 -5.81
CA PRO A 50 13.90 -12.21 -6.72
C PRO A 50 13.65 -12.47 -8.21
N ILE A 51 13.28 -13.70 -8.57
CA ILE A 51 12.97 -14.06 -9.97
C ILE A 51 11.73 -13.32 -10.48
N LEU A 52 10.76 -13.03 -9.62
CA LEU A 52 9.55 -12.28 -9.96
C LEU A 52 9.83 -10.80 -10.24
N LYS A 53 11.04 -10.29 -9.96
CA LYS A 53 11.46 -8.94 -10.33
C LYS A 53 12.04 -8.86 -11.75
N ARG A 54 12.27 -10.00 -12.43
CA ARG A 54 12.83 -10.00 -13.78
C ARG A 54 11.80 -9.43 -14.78
N PRO A 55 12.22 -8.62 -15.76
CA PRO A 55 11.32 -7.98 -16.73
C PRO A 55 10.51 -9.00 -17.56
N ILE A 56 11.05 -10.19 -17.76
CA ILE A 56 10.34 -11.28 -18.46
C ILE A 56 9.12 -11.77 -17.67
N ILE A 57 9.20 -11.76 -16.33
CA ILE A 57 8.16 -12.33 -15.45
C ILE A 57 7.19 -11.26 -14.94
N ARG A 58 7.70 -10.08 -14.56
CA ARG A 58 6.85 -8.99 -14.05
C ARG A 58 6.09 -8.23 -15.15
N GLY A 59 6.44 -8.47 -16.43
CA GLY A 59 6.14 -7.55 -17.53
C GLY A 59 7.13 -6.38 -17.56
N THR A 60 6.94 -5.44 -18.48
CA THR A 60 7.77 -4.22 -18.57
C THR A 60 7.78 -3.42 -17.27
#